data_AF-A0A7V5RQR9-F1
#
_entry.id   AF-A0A7V5RQR9-F1
#
_cell.length_a   1.000
_cell.length_b   1.000
_cell.length_c   1.000
_cell.angle_alpha   90.00
_cell.angle_beta   90.00
_cell.angle_gamma   90.00
#
_symmetry.space_group_name_H-M   'P 1'
#
loop_
_entity.id
_entity.type
_entity.pdbx_description
1 polymer ?
#
loop_
_entity_poly.entity_id
_entity_poly.type
_entity_poly.pdbx_seq_one_letter_code
_entity_poly.pdbx_strand_id
1 'polypeptide(L)'
;MRHLTLFLLLLVSFSPAVNPPNKGTFPANFWKLMEKNILQDKYGDPAWAQRMAARKEARQSFKKGLNSDVFKLPVILSDFSDLAGQFSANTFQDHLFDNNPTGTMTEYYDEISYGQFDLSGTVYGWVHTGQDLSYYAGDNNGYGGTFPQNVTGFVYESVQAADDSIDYALYDNDGPDGIPNSGDDDGYVDAVAVVYAGAG
;
A
#
# COMPACT_ATOMS: atom_id res chain seq x y z
N MET A 1 14.37 -63.86 23.45
CA MET A 1 13.35 -62.80 23.32
C MET A 1 14.07 -61.47 23.43
N ARG A 2 14.18 -60.70 22.34
CA ARG A 2 14.92 -59.42 22.29
C ARG A 2 13.94 -58.29 22.59
N HIS A 3 14.19 -57.55 23.67
CA HIS A 3 13.43 -56.36 24.02
C HIS A 3 13.86 -55.19 23.11
N LEU A 4 12.90 -54.61 22.40
CA LEU A 4 13.08 -53.44 21.54
C LEU A 4 12.68 -52.20 22.33
N THR A 5 13.65 -51.42 22.78
CA THR A 5 13.43 -50.14 23.47
C THR A 5 13.21 -49.05 22.42
N LEU A 6 12.01 -48.46 22.40
CA LEU A 6 11.65 -47.36 21.50
C LEU A 6 12.12 -46.04 22.13
N PHE A 7 13.08 -45.36 21.50
CA PHE A 7 13.55 -44.03 21.92
C PHE A 7 12.74 -42.97 21.16
N LEU A 8 11.90 -42.21 21.85
CA LEU A 8 11.15 -41.09 21.28
C LEU A 8 12.07 -39.86 21.26
N LEU A 9 12.56 -39.49 20.07
CA LEU A 9 13.38 -38.30 19.87
C LEU A 9 12.45 -37.09 19.65
N LEU A 10 12.34 -36.20 20.64
CA LEU A 10 11.59 -34.95 20.51
C LEU A 10 12.49 -33.88 19.90
N LEU A 11 12.37 -33.64 18.59
CA LEU A 11 13.06 -32.54 17.91
C LEU A 11 12.28 -31.25 18.16
N VAL A 12 12.80 -30.39 19.04
CA VAL A 12 12.30 -29.02 19.20
C VAL A 12 13.00 -28.14 18.16
N SER A 13 12.30 -27.82 17.09
CA SER A 13 12.74 -26.83 16.09
C SER A 13 12.59 -25.43 16.68
N PHE A 14 13.69 -24.80 17.10
CA PHE A 14 13.71 -23.35 17.31
C PHE A 14 13.72 -22.68 15.93
N SER A 15 12.53 -22.28 15.47
CA SER A 15 12.45 -21.28 14.41
C SER A 15 12.83 -19.93 15.05
N PRO A 16 13.85 -19.18 14.58
CA PRO A 16 13.90 -17.74 14.83
C PRO A 16 12.55 -17.11 14.53
N ALA A 17 11.82 -16.80 15.62
CA ALA A 17 10.61 -16.00 15.57
C ALA A 17 10.97 -14.67 14.91
N VAL A 18 10.10 -14.20 14.02
CA VAL A 18 10.06 -12.82 13.56
C VAL A 18 10.24 -11.92 14.78
N ASN A 19 11.24 -11.04 14.76
CA ASN A 19 11.43 -10.07 15.85
C ASN A 19 10.12 -9.27 15.94
N PRO A 20 9.37 -9.31 17.06
CA PRO A 20 8.23 -8.44 17.21
C PRO A 20 8.71 -6.98 17.03
N PRO A 21 7.89 -6.10 16.44
CA PRO A 21 8.24 -4.70 16.27
C PRO A 21 8.84 -4.17 17.56
N ASN A 22 10.04 -3.61 17.44
CA ASN A 22 10.87 -3.23 18.57
C ASN A 22 10.03 -2.36 19.49
N LYS A 23 9.72 -2.84 20.71
CA LYS A 23 8.93 -2.08 21.68
C LYS A 23 9.72 -0.84 22.05
N GLY A 24 9.40 0.28 21.39
CA GLY A 24 10.02 1.56 21.58
C GLY A 24 9.00 2.67 21.41
N THR A 25 9.12 3.71 22.23
CA THR A 25 8.41 4.97 22.00
C THR A 25 8.97 5.64 20.75
N PHE A 26 8.12 6.26 19.94
CA PHE A 26 8.58 7.15 18.87
C PHE A 26 9.61 8.16 19.41
N PRO A 27 10.62 8.56 18.60
CA PRO A 27 11.59 9.57 18.99
C PRO A 27 10.93 10.83 19.54
N ALA A 28 11.57 11.49 20.51
CA ALA A 28 11.07 12.75 21.03
C ALA A 28 10.84 13.74 19.88
N ASN A 29 9.66 14.36 19.85
CA ASN A 29 9.18 15.27 18.79
C ASN A 29 8.81 14.64 17.44
N PHE A 30 8.87 13.31 17.27
CA PHE A 30 8.42 12.65 16.03
C PHE A 30 7.01 13.09 15.66
N TRP A 31 6.04 12.97 16.57
CA TRP A 31 4.65 13.34 16.30
C TRP A 31 4.46 14.83 16.01
N LYS A 32 5.23 15.70 16.66
CA LYS A 32 5.22 17.14 16.38
C LYS A 32 5.77 17.46 14.99
N LEU A 33 6.75 16.70 14.51
CA LEU A 33 7.28 16.81 13.15
C LEU A 33 6.30 16.25 12.12
N MET A 34 5.64 15.12 12.44
CA MET A 34 4.58 14.55 11.61
C MET A 34 3.42 15.54 11.45
N GLU A 35 2.91 16.09 12.54
CA GLU A 35 1.85 17.11 12.55
C GLU A 35 2.23 18.36 11.77
N LYS A 36 3.46 18.85 11.95
CA LYS A 36 3.90 20.08 11.28
C LYS A 36 4.13 19.93 9.78
N ASN A 37 4.67 18.79 9.35
CA ASN A 37 5.23 18.66 8.00
C ASN A 37 4.43 17.72 7.09
N ILE A 38 3.65 16.79 7.64
CA ILE A 38 3.00 15.70 6.90
C ILE A 38 1.49 15.70 7.14
N LEU A 39 1.05 15.84 8.39
CA LEU A 39 -0.35 15.82 8.79
C LEU A 39 -0.88 17.25 8.96
N GLN A 40 -0.91 18.04 7.88
CA GLN A 40 -1.64 19.31 7.90
C GLN A 40 -3.12 19.07 8.31
N ASP A 41 -3.83 20.12 8.75
CA ASP A 41 -5.13 20.06 9.45
C ASP A 41 -6.22 19.16 8.81
N LYS A 42 -6.08 18.82 7.52
CA LYS A 42 -6.85 17.76 6.84
C LYS A 42 -5.92 17.00 5.87
N TYR A 43 -5.30 15.94 6.35
CA TYR A 43 -4.54 15.02 5.51
C TYR A 43 -5.24 13.65 5.47
N GLY A 44 -5.39 13.11 4.26
CA GLY A 44 -6.11 11.87 4.01
C GLY A 44 -7.62 12.08 3.84
N ASP A 45 -8.27 11.03 3.33
CA ASP A 45 -9.70 10.96 3.20
C ASP A 45 -10.41 11.12 4.59
N PRO A 46 -11.46 11.96 4.70
CA PRO A 46 -12.16 12.19 5.96
C PRO A 46 -12.81 10.94 6.57
N ALA A 47 -13.31 10.01 5.77
CA ALA A 47 -13.91 8.77 6.27
C ALA A 47 -12.82 7.84 6.84
N TRP A 48 -11.68 7.70 6.17
CA TRP A 48 -10.52 6.97 6.68
C TRP A 48 -9.96 7.59 7.96
N ALA A 49 -9.87 8.91 8.05
CA ALA A 49 -9.46 9.61 9.27
C ALA A 49 -10.42 9.31 10.44
N GLN A 50 -11.74 9.32 10.19
CA GLN A 50 -12.75 8.98 11.19
C GLN A 50 -12.67 7.51 11.62
N ARG A 51 -12.46 6.58 10.69
CA ARG A 51 -12.26 5.14 10.99
C ARG A 51 -11.07 4.91 11.90
N MET A 52 -9.94 5.56 11.62
CA MET A 52 -8.74 5.45 12.45
C MET A 52 -8.95 6.01 13.85
N ALA A 53 -9.69 7.12 13.99
CA ALA A 53 -10.07 7.67 15.29
C ALA A 53 -10.97 6.70 16.08
N ALA A 54 -12.03 6.17 15.46
CA ALA A 54 -12.94 5.22 16.08
C ALA A 54 -12.22 3.94 16.55
N ARG A 55 -11.22 3.47 15.78
CA ARG A 55 -10.36 2.33 16.14
C ARG A 55 -9.47 2.61 17.34
N LYS A 56 -8.88 3.80 17.40
CA LYS A 56 -8.10 4.22 18.57
C LYS A 56 -8.94 4.18 19.84
N GLU A 57 -10.18 4.66 19.76
CA GLU A 57 -11.14 4.61 20.89
C GLU A 57 -11.58 3.16 21.23
N ALA A 58 -11.86 2.34 20.23
CA ALA A 58 -12.25 0.94 20.44
C ALA A 58 -11.13 0.13 21.10
N ARG A 59 -9.87 0.33 20.68
CA ARG A 59 -8.68 -0.30 21.29
C ARG A 59 -8.51 0.13 22.74
N GLN A 60 -8.69 1.41 23.05
CA GLN A 60 -8.59 1.94 24.42
C GLN A 60 -9.73 1.44 25.33
N SER A 61 -10.89 1.11 24.76
CA SER A 61 -12.06 0.62 25.50
C SER A 61 -12.17 -0.90 25.58
N PHE A 62 -11.18 -1.66 25.09
CA PHE A 62 -11.20 -3.14 25.00
C PHE A 62 -12.47 -3.69 24.32
N LYS A 63 -13.10 -2.91 23.44
CA LYS A 63 -14.29 -3.36 22.70
C LYS A 63 -13.88 -4.44 21.69
N LYS A 64 -14.44 -5.63 21.84
CA LYS A 64 -14.26 -6.76 20.92
C LYS A 64 -15.19 -6.59 19.70
N GLY A 65 -14.66 -6.76 18.49
CA GLY A 65 -15.47 -6.94 17.27
C GLY A 65 -15.62 -5.72 16.36
N LEU A 66 -14.52 -5.08 15.96
CA LEU A 66 -14.53 -4.31 14.72
C LEU A 66 -14.24 -5.26 13.56
N ASN A 67 -15.00 -5.14 12.47
CA ASN A 67 -14.67 -5.81 11.21
C ASN A 67 -13.31 -5.31 10.72
N SER A 68 -12.61 -6.14 9.93
CA SER A 68 -11.42 -5.68 9.21
C SER A 68 -11.84 -4.60 8.20
N ASP A 69 -11.03 -3.55 8.05
CA ASP A 69 -11.26 -2.58 6.97
C ASP A 69 -10.62 -3.17 5.72
N VAL A 70 -11.38 -3.23 4.63
CA VAL A 70 -10.88 -3.67 3.33
C VAL A 70 -10.37 -2.45 2.57
N PHE A 71 -9.19 -2.57 1.97
CA PHE A 71 -8.62 -1.54 1.11
C PHE A 71 -8.08 -2.20 -0.16
N LYS A 72 -8.55 -1.76 -1.32
CA LYS A 72 -8.02 -2.19 -2.61
C LYS A 72 -7.14 -1.09 -3.20
N LEU A 73 -5.94 -1.46 -3.64
CA LEU A 73 -4.98 -0.53 -4.23
C LEU A 73 -4.73 -0.87 -5.71
N PRO A 74 -5.03 0.04 -6.66
CA PRO A 74 -4.53 -0.08 -8.02
C PRO A 74 -3.07 0.33 -8.06
N VAL A 75 -2.24 -0.52 -8.67
CA VAL A 75 -0.83 -0.21 -8.96
C VAL A 75 -0.67 -0.11 -10.47
N ILE A 76 -0.26 1.06 -10.95
CA ILE A 76 -0.04 1.34 -12.37
C ILE A 76 1.46 1.33 -12.63
N LEU A 77 1.91 0.46 -13.53
CA LEU A 77 3.26 0.55 -14.07
C LEU A 77 3.25 1.57 -15.21
N SER A 78 4.12 2.57 -15.17
CA SER A 78 4.14 3.63 -16.17
C SER A 78 5.55 3.94 -16.64
N ASP A 79 5.76 3.99 -17.94
CA ASP A 79 7.08 4.25 -18.53
C ASP A 79 7.10 5.55 -19.34
N PHE A 80 8.31 5.92 -19.77
CA PHE A 80 8.58 7.16 -20.48
C PHE A 80 8.85 6.87 -21.96
N SER A 81 8.65 7.87 -22.81
CA SER A 81 8.90 7.74 -24.25
C SER A 81 10.36 7.34 -24.60
N ASP A 82 11.31 7.61 -23.71
CA ASP A 82 12.74 7.30 -23.86
C ASP A 82 13.22 6.16 -22.94
N LEU A 83 12.38 5.66 -22.03
CA LEU A 83 12.76 4.69 -21.02
C LEU A 83 11.61 3.72 -20.74
N ALA A 84 11.68 2.55 -21.39
CA ALA A 84 10.68 1.49 -21.26
C ALA A 84 10.80 0.70 -19.94
N GLY A 85 9.66 0.20 -19.47
CA GLY A 85 9.59 -0.71 -18.33
C GLY A 85 10.25 -2.07 -18.58
N GLN A 86 10.85 -2.65 -17.53
CA GLN A 86 11.65 -3.89 -17.66
C GLN A 86 11.04 -5.13 -16.99
N PHE A 87 10.19 -4.95 -15.98
CA PHE A 87 9.62 -6.03 -15.20
C PHE A 87 8.15 -6.26 -15.58
N SER A 88 7.67 -7.49 -15.48
CA SER A 88 6.27 -7.79 -15.75
C SER A 88 5.36 -7.31 -14.62
N ALA A 89 4.09 -6.97 -14.92
CA ALA A 89 3.09 -6.69 -13.89
C ALA A 89 2.96 -7.83 -12.87
N ASN A 90 3.04 -9.08 -13.32
CA ASN A 90 2.99 -10.25 -12.43
C ASN A 90 4.14 -10.25 -11.41
N THR A 91 5.33 -9.77 -11.78
CA THR A 91 6.46 -9.67 -10.83
C THR A 91 6.12 -8.73 -9.67
N PHE A 92 5.51 -7.59 -9.96
CA PHE A 92 5.07 -6.67 -8.92
C PHE A 92 3.85 -7.21 -8.16
N GLN A 93 2.91 -7.87 -8.84
CA GLN A 93 1.75 -8.50 -8.20
C GLN A 93 2.19 -9.52 -7.16
N ASP A 94 3.08 -10.44 -7.55
CA ASP A 94 3.62 -11.46 -6.64
C ASP A 94 4.34 -10.81 -5.46
N HIS A 95 5.15 -9.78 -5.70
CA HIS A 95 5.94 -9.15 -4.65
C HIS A 95 5.10 -8.30 -3.69
N LEU A 96 4.07 -7.62 -4.19
CA LEU A 96 3.24 -6.70 -3.42
C LEU A 96 2.07 -7.39 -2.73
N PHE A 97 1.42 -8.36 -3.37
CA PHE A 97 0.12 -8.85 -2.88
C PHE A 97 0.01 -10.36 -2.77
N ASP A 98 0.74 -11.13 -3.60
CA ASP A 98 0.47 -12.56 -3.75
C ASP A 98 1.65 -13.44 -3.27
N ASN A 99 2.52 -13.90 -4.16
CA ASN A 99 3.48 -14.97 -3.88
C ASN A 99 4.91 -14.47 -3.62
N ASN A 100 5.12 -13.78 -2.50
CA ASN A 100 6.45 -13.33 -2.08
C ASN A 100 6.99 -14.13 -0.87
N PRO A 101 8.01 -15.00 -1.05
CA PRO A 101 8.58 -15.79 0.05
C PRO A 101 9.17 -14.96 1.20
N THR A 102 9.50 -13.69 0.97
CA THR A 102 10.04 -12.79 2.00
C THR A 102 8.97 -11.91 2.66
N GLY A 103 7.71 -12.09 2.31
CA GLY A 103 6.59 -11.27 2.75
C GLY A 103 6.11 -10.28 1.68
N THR A 104 4.80 -10.16 1.57
CA THR A 104 4.09 -9.21 0.71
C THR A 104 3.71 -7.94 1.48
N MET A 105 3.28 -6.89 0.77
CA MET A 105 2.68 -5.72 1.39
C MET A 105 1.37 -6.07 2.09
N THR A 106 0.56 -6.97 1.51
CA THR A 106 -0.64 -7.54 2.15
C THR A 106 -0.32 -8.13 3.52
N GLU A 107 0.64 -9.06 3.58
CA GLU A 107 1.04 -9.73 4.84
C GLU A 107 1.63 -8.73 5.84
N TYR A 108 2.42 -7.77 5.38
CA TYR A 108 2.96 -6.73 6.24
C TYR A 108 1.85 -5.92 6.93
N TYR A 109 0.85 -5.47 6.17
CA TYR A 109 -0.24 -4.66 6.70
C TYR A 109 -1.21 -5.46 7.57
N ASP A 110 -1.46 -6.74 7.25
CA ASP A 110 -2.19 -7.66 8.12
C ASP A 110 -1.47 -7.83 9.48
N GLU A 111 -0.15 -8.06 9.45
CA GLU A 111 0.66 -8.26 10.66
C GLU A 111 0.65 -7.01 11.56
N ILE A 112 1.00 -5.84 11.02
CA ILE A 112 1.12 -4.63 11.83
C ILE A 112 -0.24 -4.08 12.30
N SER A 113 -1.33 -4.45 11.61
CA SER A 113 -2.69 -4.07 11.99
C SER A 113 -3.34 -5.06 12.96
N TYR A 114 -2.71 -6.21 13.21
CA TYR A 114 -3.29 -7.34 13.95
C TYR A 114 -4.60 -7.86 13.31
N GLY A 115 -4.61 -7.98 11.98
CA GLY A 115 -5.77 -8.43 11.20
C GLY A 115 -6.95 -7.46 11.19
N GLN A 116 -6.68 -6.16 11.39
CA GLN A 116 -7.69 -5.10 11.38
C GLN A 116 -7.69 -4.29 10.07
N PHE A 117 -6.72 -4.52 9.20
CA PHE A 117 -6.62 -3.86 7.91
C PHE A 117 -6.24 -4.92 6.86
N ASP A 118 -7.17 -5.18 5.97
CA ASP A 118 -7.05 -6.12 4.87
C ASP A 118 -6.74 -5.34 3.59
N LEU A 119 -5.44 -5.26 3.29
CA LEU A 119 -4.95 -4.60 2.08
C LEU A 119 -4.80 -5.63 0.96
N SER A 120 -5.43 -5.36 -0.17
CA SER A 120 -5.23 -6.12 -1.40
C SER A 120 -5.02 -5.16 -2.58
N GLY A 121 -4.66 -5.69 -3.74
CA GLY A 121 -4.48 -4.84 -4.90
C GLY A 121 -4.29 -5.59 -6.20
N THR A 122 -4.26 -4.82 -7.27
CA THR A 122 -4.05 -5.31 -8.63
C THR A 122 -3.01 -4.46 -9.31
N VAL A 123 -1.98 -5.12 -9.85
CA VAL A 123 -0.98 -4.45 -10.68
C VAL A 123 -1.40 -4.51 -12.14
N TYR A 124 -1.53 -3.33 -12.73
CA TYR A 124 -1.80 -3.14 -14.14
C TYR A 124 -0.50 -3.02 -14.92
N GLY A 125 -0.51 -3.49 -16.17
CA GLY A 125 0.65 -3.48 -17.07
C GLY A 125 1.18 -2.08 -17.36
N TRP A 126 2.29 -2.04 -18.09
CA TRP A 126 2.91 -0.78 -18.50
C TRP A 126 1.98 0.03 -19.38
N VAL A 127 1.68 1.24 -18.92
CA VAL A 127 1.16 2.33 -19.75
C VAL A 127 2.32 3.24 -20.16
N HIS A 128 2.15 3.90 -21.30
CA HIS A 128 3.21 4.69 -21.93
C HIS A 128 2.86 6.17 -21.87
N THR A 129 3.67 6.94 -21.16
CA THR A 129 3.55 8.41 -21.18
C THR A 129 4.18 8.98 -22.46
N GLY A 130 3.69 10.14 -22.89
CA GLY A 130 4.06 10.77 -24.16
C GLY A 130 5.35 11.57 -24.12
N GLN A 131 5.93 11.81 -22.94
CA GLN A 131 7.18 12.57 -22.78
C GLN A 131 8.30 11.72 -22.19
N ASP A 132 9.53 12.24 -22.24
CA ASP A 132 10.71 11.60 -21.67
C ASP A 132 10.79 11.77 -20.14
N LEU A 133 11.67 11.02 -19.49
CA LEU A 133 11.90 11.13 -18.04
C LEU A 133 12.29 12.57 -17.63
N SER A 134 13.07 13.26 -18.46
CA SER A 134 13.57 14.61 -18.15
C SER A 134 12.46 15.66 -18.12
N TYR A 135 11.39 15.48 -18.91
CA TYR A 135 10.21 16.35 -18.91
C TYR A 135 9.49 16.37 -17.56
N TYR A 136 9.35 15.21 -16.92
CA TYR A 136 8.65 15.08 -15.65
C TYR A 136 9.56 15.25 -14.43
N ALA A 137 10.82 14.80 -14.51
CA ALA A 137 11.75 14.80 -13.40
C ALA A 137 12.66 16.05 -13.36
N GLY A 138 13.05 16.60 -14.52
CA GLY A 138 14.00 17.71 -14.61
C GLY A 138 15.26 17.52 -13.75
N ASP A 139 15.86 18.64 -13.31
CA ASP A 139 17.01 18.65 -12.40
C ASP A 139 16.63 18.58 -10.91
N ASN A 140 15.33 18.55 -10.61
CA ASN A 140 14.77 18.68 -9.25
C ASN A 140 13.99 17.45 -8.79
N ASN A 141 14.16 16.30 -9.47
CA ASN A 141 13.46 15.05 -9.19
C ASN A 141 11.92 15.20 -9.22
N GLY A 142 11.42 16.07 -10.10
CA GLY A 142 10.00 16.34 -10.31
C GLY A 142 9.38 17.33 -9.32
N TYR A 143 10.18 17.93 -8.43
CA TYR A 143 9.70 18.86 -7.40
C TYR A 143 9.83 20.33 -7.81
N GLY A 144 8.70 21.05 -7.85
CA GLY A 144 8.70 22.49 -8.11
C GLY A 144 8.66 22.88 -9.59
N GLY A 145 8.49 21.92 -10.50
CA GLY A 145 8.09 22.17 -11.89
C GLY A 145 6.61 22.56 -12.02
N THR A 146 6.25 23.19 -13.14
CA THR A 146 4.86 23.56 -13.45
C THR A 146 4.14 22.41 -14.13
N PHE A 147 2.93 22.06 -13.66
CA PHE A 147 2.11 21.05 -14.31
C PHE A 147 1.94 21.33 -15.83
N PRO A 148 2.10 20.33 -16.72
CA PRO A 148 2.38 18.92 -16.43
C PRO A 148 3.88 18.52 -16.40
N GLN A 149 4.82 19.47 -16.46
CA GLN A 149 6.28 19.25 -16.38
C GLN A 149 6.75 19.03 -14.93
N ASN A 150 6.16 18.05 -14.26
CA ASN A 150 6.49 17.63 -12.91
C ASN A 150 5.95 16.21 -12.63
N VAL A 151 6.22 15.69 -11.43
CA VAL A 151 5.73 14.36 -11.00
C VAL A 151 4.20 14.26 -11.00
N THR A 152 3.49 15.36 -10.73
CA THR A 152 2.02 15.38 -10.76
C THR A 152 1.49 15.18 -12.19
N GLY A 153 2.15 15.79 -13.19
CA GLY A 153 1.82 15.57 -14.60
C GLY A 153 2.06 14.13 -15.03
N PHE A 154 3.16 13.51 -14.58
CA PHE A 154 3.44 12.10 -14.85
C PHE A 154 2.34 11.17 -14.28
N VAL A 155 1.95 11.39 -13.02
CA VAL A 155 0.87 10.59 -12.39
C VAL A 155 -0.46 10.82 -13.10
N TYR A 156 -0.80 12.06 -13.43
CA TYR A 156 -2.02 12.39 -14.18
C TYR A 156 -2.10 11.65 -15.51
N GLU A 157 -1.02 11.68 -16.29
CA GLU A 157 -0.95 11.03 -17.59
C GLU A 157 -0.94 9.50 -17.48
N SER A 158 -0.29 8.95 -16.45
CA SER A 158 -0.29 7.51 -16.17
C SER A 158 -1.70 6.99 -15.86
N VAL A 159 -2.45 7.72 -15.03
CA VAL A 159 -3.85 7.39 -14.70
C VAL A 159 -4.72 7.52 -15.95
N GLN A 160 -4.58 8.60 -16.72
CA GLN A 160 -5.34 8.79 -17.96
C GLN A 160 -5.06 7.68 -18.98
N ALA A 161 -3.81 7.25 -19.13
CA ALA A 161 -3.42 6.19 -20.06
C ALA A 161 -3.95 4.81 -19.65
N ALA A 162 -4.28 4.61 -18.38
CA ALA A 162 -4.78 3.36 -17.84
C ALA A 162 -6.32 3.26 -17.82
N ASP A 163 -7.05 4.34 -18.14
CA ASP A 163 -8.52 4.47 -18.03
C ASP A 163 -9.28 3.36 -18.77
N ASP A 164 -8.84 2.97 -19.96
CA ASP A 164 -9.46 1.89 -20.74
C ASP A 164 -9.28 0.49 -20.10
N SER A 165 -8.34 0.35 -19.16
CA SER A 165 -7.93 -0.93 -18.55
C SER A 165 -8.32 -1.08 -17.08
N ILE A 166 -8.60 0.04 -16.39
CA ILE A 166 -8.88 0.08 -14.95
C ILE A 166 -10.29 0.59 -14.74
N ASP A 167 -11.13 -0.24 -14.13
CA ASP A 167 -12.38 0.24 -13.54
C ASP A 167 -12.07 0.91 -12.20
N TYR A 168 -11.88 2.22 -12.23
CA TYR A 168 -11.49 3.01 -11.06
C TYR A 168 -12.52 2.97 -9.93
N ALA A 169 -13.80 2.68 -10.24
CA ALA A 169 -14.84 2.52 -9.23
C ALA A 169 -14.54 1.39 -8.24
N LEU A 170 -13.70 0.41 -8.61
CA LEU A 170 -13.31 -0.67 -7.70
C LEU A 170 -12.36 -0.24 -6.57
N TYR A 171 -11.93 1.03 -6.56
CA TYR A 171 -10.91 1.58 -5.67
C TYR A 171 -11.37 2.81 -4.87
N ASP A 172 -12.67 3.03 -4.84
CA ASP A 172 -13.36 3.88 -3.86
C ASP A 172 -13.74 2.99 -2.67
N ASN A 173 -13.00 3.05 -1.54
CA ASN A 173 -13.06 2.09 -0.43
C ASN A 173 -13.51 2.74 0.91
N ASP A 174 -14.02 3.97 0.87
CA ASP A 174 -14.24 4.80 2.05
C ASP A 174 -15.65 4.64 2.67
N GLY A 175 -16.49 3.83 2.03
CA GLY A 175 -17.86 3.44 2.39
C GLY A 175 -17.93 2.45 3.57
N PRO A 176 -18.68 2.79 4.65
CA PRO A 176 -18.76 2.00 5.89
C PRO A 176 -19.05 0.49 5.75
N ASP A 177 -19.66 0.05 4.66
CA ASP A 177 -19.96 -1.36 4.41
C ASP A 177 -18.76 -2.18 3.91
N GLY A 178 -17.66 -1.52 3.54
CA GLY A 178 -16.43 -2.15 3.05
C GLY A 178 -16.55 -2.71 1.63
N ILE A 179 -17.57 -2.31 0.88
CA ILE A 179 -17.81 -2.70 -0.51
C ILE A 179 -17.47 -1.51 -1.40
N PRO A 180 -16.46 -1.61 -2.28
CA PRO A 180 -16.08 -0.46 -3.09
C PRO A 180 -17.18 0.09 -4.00
N ASN A 181 -17.28 1.42 -4.10
CA ASN A 181 -18.26 2.17 -4.92
C ASN A 181 -19.72 1.69 -4.69
N SER A 182 -20.01 1.45 -3.42
CA SER A 182 -21.33 1.36 -2.82
C SER A 182 -21.99 2.76 -2.70
N GLY A 183 -23.26 2.79 -2.31
CA GLY A 183 -24.00 4.05 -2.11
C GLY A 183 -23.61 4.82 -0.84
N ASP A 184 -22.64 4.32 -0.07
CA ASP A 184 -22.12 4.96 1.15
C ASP A 184 -20.67 5.45 1.03
N ASP A 185 -20.03 5.28 -0.13
CA ASP A 185 -18.73 5.88 -0.49
C ASP A 185 -18.87 7.32 -1.04
N ASP A 186 -17.74 8.02 -1.22
CA ASP A 186 -17.68 9.43 -1.65
C ASP A 186 -17.56 9.64 -3.18
N GLY A 187 -17.32 8.58 -3.94
CA GLY A 187 -17.21 8.58 -5.40
C GLY A 187 -15.81 8.90 -5.94
N TYR A 188 -14.77 8.91 -5.09
CA TYR A 188 -13.39 9.14 -5.48
C TYR A 188 -12.51 7.91 -5.24
N VAL A 189 -11.48 7.74 -6.07
CA VAL A 189 -10.44 6.73 -5.81
C VAL A 189 -9.63 7.15 -4.59
N ASP A 190 -9.58 6.29 -3.58
CA ASP A 190 -8.90 6.58 -2.31
C ASP A 190 -7.38 6.68 -2.44
N ALA A 191 -6.81 5.81 -3.26
CA ALA A 191 -5.38 5.76 -3.52
C ALA A 191 -5.06 5.16 -4.88
N VAL A 192 -3.97 5.64 -5.46
CA VAL A 192 -3.30 5.02 -6.61
C VAL A 192 -1.81 4.95 -6.33
N ALA A 193 -1.20 3.81 -6.63
CA ALA A 193 0.24 3.67 -6.64
C ALA A 193 0.73 3.68 -8.09
N VAL A 194 1.75 4.49 -8.38
CA VAL A 194 2.42 4.51 -9.69
C VAL A 194 3.86 4.07 -9.50
N VAL A 195 4.28 3.05 -10.24
CA VAL A 195 5.67 2.59 -10.33
C VAL A 195 6.21 3.02 -11.69
N TYR A 196 7.27 3.80 -11.69
CA TYR A 196 7.87 4.30 -12.93
C TYR A 196 9.06 3.46 -13.40
N ALA A 197 9.35 3.50 -14.69
CA ALA A 197 10.51 2.84 -15.28
C ALA A 197 11.83 3.54 -14.87
N GLY A 198 12.86 2.75 -14.58
CA GLY A 198 14.19 3.26 -14.22
C GLY A 198 14.48 3.26 -12.72
N ALA A 199 15.52 3.99 -12.34
CA ALA A 199 15.92 4.17 -10.94
C ALA A 199 15.53 5.56 -10.45
N GLY A 200 15.24 5.67 -9.15
CA GLY A 200 14.91 6.92 -8.46
C GLY A 200 16.05 7.59 -7.74
#